data_AF-A0A932ED54-F1
#
_entry.id   AF-A0A932ED54-F1
#
_cell.length_a   1.000
_cell.length_b   1.000
_cell.length_c   1.000
_cell.angle_alpha   90.00
_cell.angle_beta   90.00
_cell.angle_gamma   90.00
#
_symmetry.space_group_name_H-M   'P 1'
#
loop_
_entity.id
_entity.type
_entity.pdbx_description
1 polymer ?
#
loop_
_entity_poly.entity_id
_entity_poly.type
_entity_poly.pdbx_seq_one_letter_code
_entity_poly.pdbx_strand_id
1 'polypeptide(L)'
;MELWQGGVIWGVIMYSIGCFLAGVYQSKKKNYLGFSYLFYPLGAFVWADAVIFGLFFTISSLVIYFLKNWNLFWAFYFIFQTIRTFGESIYWFNQQFSTVNRNPGKTQWPYFFFKDEYTVWFVYQIMWQCACIVSTILAIYFSFKWLSGL
;
A
#
# COMPACT_ATOMS: atom_id res chain seq x y z
N MET A 1 3.70 1.47 -24.54
CA MET A 1 4.53 2.16 -23.54
C MET A 1 5.82 2.59 -24.19
N GLU A 2 6.19 3.86 -24.04
CA GLU A 2 7.45 4.42 -24.54
C GLU A 2 8.63 4.08 -23.62
N LEU A 3 9.86 4.21 -24.11
CA LEU A 3 11.07 3.84 -23.36
C LEU A 3 11.18 4.60 -22.03
N TRP A 4 10.94 5.91 -22.04
CA TRP A 4 11.02 6.73 -20.83
C TRP A 4 9.93 6.36 -19.80
N GLN A 5 8.73 5.97 -20.25
CA GLN A 5 7.65 5.48 -19.39
C GLN A 5 8.05 4.18 -18.69
N GLY A 6 8.68 3.27 -19.44
CA GLY A 6 9.25 2.04 -18.88
C GLY A 6 10.35 2.34 -17.86
N GLY A 7 11.21 3.33 -18.14
CA GLY A 7 12.23 3.81 -17.22
C GLY A 7 11.65 4.36 -15.91
N VAL A 8 10.56 5.13 -15.97
CA VAL A 8 9.86 5.62 -14.77
C VAL A 8 9.32 4.47 -13.94
N ILE A 9 8.63 3.51 -14.54
CA ILE A 9 8.10 2.35 -13.81
C ILE A 9 9.22 1.54 -13.17
N TRP A 10 10.34 1.34 -13.87
CA TRP A 10 11.53 0.71 -13.29
C TRP A 10 12.08 1.48 -12.09
N GLY A 11 12.14 2.81 -12.18
CA GLY A 11 12.51 3.66 -11.06
C GLY A 11 11.61 3.44 -9.85
N VAL A 12 10.28 3.37 -10.07
CA VAL A 12 9.30 3.09 -9.02
C VAL A 12 9.47 1.70 -8.43
N ILE A 13 9.73 0.67 -9.26
CA ILE A 13 10.00 -0.70 -8.79
C ILE A 13 11.21 -0.69 -7.86
N MET A 14 12.34 -0.11 -8.28
CA MET A 14 13.56 -0.09 -7.48
C MET A 14 13.39 0.70 -6.19
N TYR A 15 12.71 1.84 -6.26
CA TYR A 15 12.38 2.65 -5.09
C TYR A 15 11.47 1.91 -4.10
N SER A 16 10.48 1.16 -4.60
CA SER A 16 9.57 0.35 -3.79
C SER A 16 10.24 -0.87 -3.15
N ILE A 17 11.18 -1.51 -3.86
CA ILE A 17 12.04 -2.56 -3.30
C ILE A 17 12.90 -1.97 -2.17
N GLY A 18 13.52 -0.81 -2.39
CA GLY A 18 14.27 -0.10 -1.36
C GLY A 18 13.42 0.21 -0.12
N CYS A 19 12.19 0.68 -0.33
CA CYS A 19 11.19 0.91 0.71
C CYS A 19 10.90 -0.37 1.50
N PHE A 20 10.61 -1.48 0.81
CA PHE A 20 10.33 -2.78 1.43
C PHE A 20 11.51 -3.28 2.27
N LEU A 21 12.72 -3.29 1.70
CA LEU A 21 13.91 -3.80 2.38
C LEU A 21 14.27 -2.94 3.60
N ALA A 22 14.18 -1.61 3.48
CA ALA A 22 14.40 -0.70 4.60
C ALA A 22 13.33 -0.88 5.69
N GLY A 23 12.06 -1.03 5.31
CA GLY A 23 10.96 -1.34 6.21
C GLY A 23 11.17 -2.64 6.98
N VAL A 24 11.58 -3.71 6.28
CA VAL A 24 11.87 -5.02 6.90
C VAL A 24 13.05 -4.90 7.86
N TYR A 25 14.12 -4.22 7.46
CA TYR A 25 15.30 -4.00 8.29
C TYR A 25 14.95 -3.26 9.60
N GLN A 26 14.20 -2.16 9.50
CA GLN A 26 13.82 -1.37 10.67
C GLN A 26 12.79 -2.09 11.54
N SER A 27 11.87 -2.83 10.93
CA SER A 27 10.90 -3.67 11.67
C SER A 27 11.59 -4.80 12.43
N LYS A 28 12.64 -5.42 11.87
CA LYS A 28 13.45 -6.42 12.60
C LYS A 28 14.15 -5.84 13.83
N LYS A 29 14.49 -4.55 13.82
CA LYS A 29 15.00 -3.80 14.98
C LYS A 29 13.89 -3.34 15.95
N LYS A 30 12.64 -3.78 15.75
CA LYS A 30 11.44 -3.35 16.50
C LYS A 30 11.12 -1.86 16.35
N ASN A 31 11.65 -1.19 15.33
CA ASN A 31 11.36 0.21 15.03
C ASN A 31 10.19 0.32 14.03
N TYR A 32 9.03 -0.22 14.38
CA TYR A 32 7.87 -0.30 13.48
C TYR A 32 7.21 1.06 13.21
N LEU A 33 7.18 1.91 14.25
CA LEU A 33 6.47 3.19 14.28
C LEU A 33 7.39 4.39 13.99
N GLY A 34 8.69 4.16 13.78
CA GLY A 34 9.60 5.23 13.39
C GLY A 34 9.21 5.82 12.04
N PHE A 35 9.31 7.14 11.91
CA PHE A 35 8.95 7.82 10.69
C PHE A 35 9.84 7.41 9.51
N SER A 36 9.23 7.28 8.35
CA SER A 36 9.87 6.86 7.10
C SER A 36 9.76 7.95 6.02
N TYR A 37 10.14 9.19 6.36
CA TYR A 37 10.01 10.40 5.51
C TYR A 37 10.39 10.19 4.04
N LEU A 38 11.46 9.43 3.80
CA LEU A 38 11.95 9.13 2.46
C LEU A 38 10.91 8.42 1.59
N PHE A 39 9.95 7.70 2.17
CA PHE A 39 8.98 6.83 1.50
C PHE A 39 7.53 7.35 1.54
N TYR A 40 7.33 8.60 1.96
CA TYR A 40 6.02 9.26 1.99
C TYR A 40 5.31 9.26 0.62
N PRO A 41 6.00 9.42 -0.53
CA PRO A 41 5.35 9.31 -1.84
C PRO A 41 4.66 7.96 -2.12
N LEU A 42 5.06 6.89 -1.43
CA LEU A 42 4.40 5.57 -1.48
C LEU A 42 3.31 5.41 -0.41
N GLY A 43 2.92 6.48 0.27
CA GLY A 43 1.97 6.47 1.38
C GLY A 43 2.49 5.81 2.65
N ALA A 44 3.80 5.57 2.75
CA ALA A 44 4.42 4.99 3.93
C ALA A 44 4.88 6.08 4.89
N PHE A 45 4.20 6.24 6.03
CA PHE A 45 4.54 7.25 7.03
C PHE A 45 5.42 6.69 8.15
N VAL A 46 5.25 5.40 8.45
CA VAL A 46 6.08 4.64 9.40
C VAL A 46 6.75 3.43 8.75
N TRP A 47 7.70 2.80 9.42
CA TRP A 47 8.44 1.66 8.88
C TRP A 47 7.60 0.42 8.62
N ALA A 48 6.54 0.17 9.39
CA ALA A 48 5.63 -0.94 9.10
C ALA A 48 4.85 -0.71 7.80
N ASP A 49 4.45 0.53 7.51
CA ASP A 49 3.82 0.88 6.22
C ASP A 49 4.78 0.58 5.06
N ALA A 50 6.07 0.90 5.23
CA ALA A 50 7.10 0.68 4.22
C ALA A 50 7.22 -0.81 3.82
N VAL A 51 7.00 -1.74 4.78
CA VAL A 51 6.95 -3.18 4.48
C VAL A 51 5.77 -3.50 3.58
N ILE A 52 4.56 -3.03 3.92
CA ILE A 52 3.36 -3.42 3.18
C ILE A 52 3.28 -2.70 1.84
N PHE A 53 3.42 -1.37 1.82
CA PHE A 53 3.33 -0.58 0.59
C PHE A 53 4.54 -0.77 -0.33
N GLY A 54 5.75 -0.97 0.21
CA GLY A 54 6.91 -1.28 -0.61
C GLY A 54 6.72 -2.59 -1.39
N LEU A 55 6.22 -3.64 -0.74
CA LEU A 55 5.90 -4.90 -1.41
C LEU A 55 4.76 -4.72 -2.42
N PHE A 56 3.69 -4.04 -2.01
CA PHE A 56 2.52 -3.80 -2.85
C PHE A 56 2.86 -3.05 -4.14
N PHE A 57 3.55 -1.90 -4.04
CA PHE A 57 3.98 -1.13 -5.21
C PHE A 57 4.97 -1.89 -6.08
N THR A 58 5.84 -2.71 -5.50
CA THR A 58 6.76 -3.56 -6.28
C THR A 58 5.99 -4.52 -7.16
N ILE A 59 5.05 -5.29 -6.58
CA ILE A 59 4.27 -6.28 -7.31
C ILE A 59 3.38 -5.59 -8.36
N SER A 60 2.64 -4.55 -7.98
CA SER A 60 1.73 -3.85 -8.89
C SER A 60 2.49 -3.19 -10.04
N SER A 61 3.62 -2.54 -9.77
CA SER A 61 4.43 -1.90 -10.82
C SER A 61 5.04 -2.93 -11.77
N LEU A 62 5.46 -4.10 -11.27
CA LEU A 62 5.91 -5.22 -12.13
C LEU A 62 4.78 -5.68 -13.05
N VAL A 63 3.58 -5.93 -12.52
CA VAL A 63 2.41 -6.31 -13.32
C VAL A 63 2.13 -5.27 -14.41
N ILE A 64 2.11 -3.99 -14.05
CA ILE A 64 1.85 -2.90 -15.00
C ILE A 64 2.93 -2.82 -16.08
N TYR A 65 4.20 -3.00 -15.70
CA TYR A 65 5.33 -3.04 -16.63
C TYR A 65 5.16 -4.15 -17.68
N PHE A 66 4.81 -5.37 -17.24
CA PHE A 66 4.59 -6.51 -18.14
C PHE A 66 3.37 -6.32 -19.05
N LEU A 67 2.31 -5.69 -18.55
CA LEU A 67 1.14 -5.31 -19.36
C LEU A 67 1.42 -4.16 -20.34
N LYS A 68 2.57 -3.48 -20.22
CA LYS A 68 2.98 -2.33 -21.05
C LYS A 68 1.92 -1.23 -21.10
N ASN A 69 1.16 -1.05 -20.01
CA ASN A 69 0.03 -0.11 -19.95
C ASN A 69 0.34 1.07 -19.04
N TRP A 70 0.77 2.18 -19.64
CA TRP A 70 1.12 3.41 -18.93
C TRP A 70 -0.07 4.07 -18.22
N ASN A 71 -1.26 4.00 -18.80
CA ASN A 71 -2.45 4.59 -18.19
C ASN A 71 -2.87 3.82 -16.94
N LEU A 72 -2.67 2.49 -16.93
CA LEU A 72 -2.91 1.67 -15.76
C LEU A 72 -1.98 2.04 -14.60
N PHE A 73 -0.74 2.46 -14.88
CA PHE A 73 0.18 2.98 -13.86
C PHE A 73 -0.40 4.19 -13.14
N TRP A 74 -0.86 5.20 -13.88
CA TRP A 74 -1.45 6.40 -13.30
C TRP A 74 -2.78 6.13 -12.60
N ALA A 75 -3.64 5.31 -13.20
CA ALA A 75 -4.89 4.91 -12.57
C ALA A 75 -4.63 4.22 -11.22
N PHE A 76 -3.67 3.29 -11.18
CA PHE A 76 -3.25 2.64 -9.95
C PHE A 76 -2.72 3.65 -8.93
N TYR A 77 -1.83 4.56 -9.33
CA TYR A 77 -1.24 5.55 -8.44
C TYR A 77 -2.30 6.49 -7.84
N PHE A 78 -3.22 7.04 -8.64
CA PHE A 78 -4.24 7.96 -8.15
C PHE A 78 -5.31 7.27 -7.29
N ILE A 79 -5.72 6.05 -7.65
CA ILE A 79 -6.63 5.25 -6.83
C ILE A 79 -5.96 4.93 -5.49
N PHE A 80 -4.68 4.54 -5.51
CA PHE A 80 -3.89 4.33 -4.30
C PHE A 80 -3.89 5.59 -3.42
N GLN A 81 -3.49 6.74 -3.95
CA GLN A 81 -3.40 7.98 -3.17
C GLN A 81 -4.75 8.40 -2.59
N THR A 82 -5.82 8.22 -3.36
CA THR A 82 -7.19 8.51 -2.92
C THR A 82 -7.59 7.63 -1.74
N ILE A 83 -7.49 6.30 -1.89
CA ILE A 83 -7.88 5.34 -0.84
C ILE A 83 -7.00 5.51 0.40
N ARG A 84 -5.68 5.68 0.22
CA ARG A 84 -4.72 5.89 1.31
C ARG A 84 -5.04 7.15 2.10
N THR A 85 -5.16 8.29 1.43
CA THR A 85 -5.39 9.59 2.07
C THR A 85 -6.76 9.65 2.75
N PHE A 86 -7.78 9.10 2.09
CA PHE A 86 -9.13 9.00 2.67
C PHE A 86 -9.14 8.11 3.91
N GLY A 87 -8.50 6.93 3.84
CA GLY A 87 -8.37 6.02 4.97
C GLY A 87 -7.63 6.63 6.16
N GLU A 88 -6.54 7.37 5.93
CA GLU A 88 -5.86 8.14 6.98
C GLU A 88 -6.76 9.21 7.58
N SER A 89 -7.45 9.97 6.74
CA SER A 89 -8.32 11.06 7.21
C SER A 89 -9.40 10.53 8.14
N ILE A 90 -10.02 9.40 7.78
CA ILE A 90 -11.00 8.70 8.64
C ILE A 90 -10.35 8.18 9.91
N TYR A 91 -9.16 7.59 9.81
CA TYR A 91 -8.44 7.07 10.97
C TYR A 91 -8.14 8.18 11.99
N TRP A 92 -7.55 9.29 11.55
CA TRP A 92 -7.22 10.43 12.41
C TRP A 92 -8.47 11.08 13.00
N PHE A 93 -9.53 11.21 12.21
CA PHE A 93 -10.81 11.71 12.70
C PHE A 93 -11.37 10.80 13.81
N ASN A 94 -11.45 9.49 13.58
CA ASN A 94 -11.97 8.55 14.56
C ASN A 94 -11.12 8.48 15.84
N GLN A 95 -9.81 8.69 15.73
CA GLN A 95 -8.91 8.72 16.88
C GLN A 95 -9.23 9.89 17.84
N GLN A 96 -9.84 10.97 17.36
CA GLN A 96 -10.26 12.10 18.20
C GLN A 96 -11.56 11.85 18.97
N PHE A 97 -12.45 10.99 18.45
CA PHE A 97 -13.83 10.89 18.96
C PHE A 97 -14.23 9.51 19.47
N SER A 98 -13.44 8.46 19.22
CA SER A 98 -13.81 7.09 19.55
C SER A 98 -12.90 6.47 20.61
N THR A 99 -13.50 5.81 21.61
CA THR A 99 -12.77 4.88 22.47
C THR A 99 -12.34 3.68 21.66
N VAL A 100 -11.04 3.54 21.49
CA VAL A 100 -10.42 2.49 20.68
C VAL A 100 -10.71 1.11 21.30
N ASN A 101 -11.63 0.35 20.70
CA ASN A 101 -11.84 -1.06 20.99
C ASN A 101 -11.33 -1.90 19.80
N ARG A 102 -10.26 -2.67 20.03
CA ARG A 102 -9.57 -3.44 18.98
C ARG A 102 -9.67 -4.94 19.26
N ASN A 103 -9.81 -5.73 18.20
CA ASN A 103 -9.57 -7.16 18.28
C ASN A 103 -8.12 -7.42 18.71
N PRO A 104 -7.86 -8.48 19.50
CA PRO A 104 -6.52 -8.77 20.00
C PRO A 104 -5.55 -8.98 18.83
N GLY A 105 -4.52 -8.12 18.73
CA GLY A 105 -3.54 -8.18 17.64
C GLY A 105 -2.76 -9.50 17.61
N LYS A 106 -2.54 -10.11 18.77
CA LYS A 106 -1.84 -11.39 18.94
C LYS A 106 -2.45 -12.56 18.16
N THR A 107 -3.74 -12.53 17.90
CA THR A 107 -4.44 -13.60 17.17
C THR A 107 -4.44 -13.39 15.66
N GLN A 108 -3.96 -12.23 15.19
CA GLN A 108 -3.96 -11.88 13.77
C GLN A 108 -2.66 -12.33 13.11
N TRP A 109 -2.74 -12.72 11.83
CA TRP A 109 -1.59 -13.21 11.07
C TRP A 109 -0.37 -12.28 11.15
N PRO A 110 -0.45 -10.95 10.93
CA PRO A 110 0.74 -10.10 10.92
C PRO A 110 1.56 -10.10 12.22
N TYR A 111 1.01 -10.59 13.33
CA TYR A 111 1.73 -10.77 14.59
C TYR A 111 2.90 -11.77 14.49
N PHE A 112 2.95 -12.63 13.46
CA PHE A 112 4.13 -13.48 13.24
C PHE A 112 5.40 -12.62 13.02
N PHE A 113 5.26 -11.44 12.40
CA PHE A 113 6.36 -10.54 12.06
C PHE A 113 6.39 -9.28 12.94
N PHE A 114 5.25 -8.60 13.11
CA PHE A 114 5.11 -7.40 13.91
C PHE A 114 4.69 -7.78 15.34
N LYS A 115 5.66 -7.91 16.25
CA LYS A 115 5.43 -8.35 17.65
C LYS A 115 4.86 -7.25 18.54
N ASP A 116 3.99 -6.42 18.00
CA ASP A 116 3.34 -5.29 18.67
C ASP A 116 1.86 -5.25 18.24
N GLU A 117 0.95 -5.29 19.21
CA GLU A 117 -0.49 -5.44 18.94
C GLU A 117 -1.07 -4.24 18.19
N TYR A 118 -0.62 -3.03 18.53
CA TYR A 118 -1.03 -1.82 17.84
C TYR A 118 -0.57 -1.84 16.39
N THR A 119 0.69 -2.22 16.16
CA THR A 119 1.27 -2.34 14.84
C THR A 119 0.50 -3.32 13.96
N VAL A 120 0.18 -4.48 14.51
CA VAL A 120 -0.60 -5.50 13.78
C VAL A 120 -1.95 -4.98 13.34
N TRP A 121 -2.64 -4.23 14.20
CA TRP A 121 -3.96 -3.70 13.87
C TRP A 121 -3.92 -2.73 12.68
N PHE A 122 -3.00 -1.76 12.66
CA PHE A 122 -2.93 -0.84 11.52
C PHE A 122 -2.33 -1.50 10.28
N VAL A 123 -1.41 -2.46 10.44
CA VAL A 123 -0.91 -3.29 9.32
C VAL A 123 -2.07 -4.02 8.64
N TYR A 124 -3.03 -4.53 9.42
CA TYR A 124 -4.22 -5.15 8.88
C TYR A 124 -5.09 -4.13 8.11
N GLN A 125 -5.27 -2.92 8.64
CA GLN A 125 -5.98 -1.83 7.96
C GLN A 125 -5.35 -1.51 6.60
N ILE A 126 -4.03 -1.35 6.52
CA ILE A 126 -3.35 -1.03 5.26
C ILE A 126 -3.36 -2.21 4.27
N MET A 127 -3.33 -3.46 4.74
CA MET A 127 -3.55 -4.63 3.88
C MET A 127 -4.93 -4.60 3.21
N TRP A 128 -5.97 -4.19 3.95
CA TRP A 128 -7.31 -4.01 3.39
C TRP A 128 -7.41 -2.81 2.45
N GLN A 129 -6.67 -1.72 2.70
CA GLN A 129 -6.55 -0.63 1.73
C GLN A 129 -5.96 -1.14 0.41
N CYS A 130 -4.88 -1.94 0.45
CA CYS A 130 -4.30 -2.58 -0.74
C CYS A 130 -5.32 -3.47 -1.47
N ALA A 131 -6.08 -4.29 -0.75
CA ALA A 131 -7.14 -5.10 -1.34
C ALA A 131 -8.22 -4.22 -2.00
N CYS A 132 -8.66 -3.16 -1.32
CA CYS A 132 -9.64 -2.21 -1.85
C CYS A 132 -9.16 -1.54 -3.14
N ILE A 133 -7.88 -1.17 -3.24
CA ILE A 133 -7.28 -0.61 -4.46
C ILE A 133 -7.36 -1.61 -5.62
N VAL A 134 -6.94 -2.86 -5.42
CA VAL A 134 -7.00 -3.90 -6.45
C VAL A 134 -8.44 -4.16 -6.87
N SER A 135 -9.36 -4.31 -5.90
CA SER A 135 -10.78 -4.50 -6.16
C SER A 135 -11.38 -3.33 -6.94
N THR A 136 -10.99 -2.09 -6.65
CA THR A 136 -11.47 -0.89 -7.36
C THR A 136 -11.01 -0.90 -8.82
N ILE A 137 -9.74 -1.22 -9.09
CA ILE A 137 -9.21 -1.31 -10.44
C ILE A 137 -9.91 -2.42 -11.23
N LEU A 138 -10.10 -3.59 -10.62
CA LEU A 138 -10.83 -4.69 -11.24
C LEU A 138 -12.30 -4.35 -11.49
N ALA A 139 -12.97 -3.68 -10.54
CA ALA A 139 -14.34 -3.24 -10.70
C ALA A 139 -14.50 -2.28 -11.88
N ILE A 140 -13.59 -1.30 -12.03
CA ILE A 140 -13.57 -0.39 -13.20
C ILE A 140 -13.40 -1.19 -14.49
N TYR A 141 -12.44 -2.11 -14.52
CA TYR A 141 -12.16 -2.94 -15.70
C TYR A 141 -13.36 -3.80 -16.11
N PHE A 142 -13.97 -4.52 -15.16
CA PHE A 142 -15.11 -5.39 -15.44
C PHE A 142 -16.38 -4.59 -15.77
N SER A 143 -16.56 -3.41 -15.16
CA SER A 143 -17.67 -2.52 -15.53
C SER A 143 -17.55 -2.03 -16.97
N PHE A 144 -16.34 -1.66 -17.40
CA PHE A 144 -16.11 -1.27 -18.79
C PHE A 144 -16.39 -2.41 -19.76
N LYS A 145 -15.91 -3.62 -19.47
CA LYS A 145 -16.20 -4.82 -20.28
C LYS A 145 -17.69 -5.11 -20.38
N TRP A 146 -18.38 -5.08 -19.24
CA TRP A 146 -19.83 -5.30 -19.19
C TRP A 146 -20.58 -4.30 -20.06
N LEU A 147 -20.24 -3.01 -19.97
CA LEU A 147 -20.86 -1.96 -20.79
C LEU A 147 -20.49 -2.05 -22.28
N SER A 148 -19.31 -2.59 -22.61
CA SER A 148 -18.93 -2.82 -24.01
C SER A 148 -19.51 -4.10 -24.61
N GLY A 149 -20.30 -4.87 -23.84
CA GLY A 149 -20.93 -6.11 -24.31
C GLY A 149 -19.95 -7.25 -24.60
N LEU A 150 -18.75 -7.20 -23.99
CA LEU A 150 -17.69 -8.21 -24.10
C LEU A 150 -17.57 -9.06 -22.83
#